data_AF-A0A7S2GBA7-F1
#
_entry.id   AF-A0A7S2GBA7-F1
#
_cell.length_a   1.000
_cell.length_b   1.000
_cell.length_c   1.000
_cell.angle_alpha   90.00
_cell.angle_beta   90.00
_cell.angle_gamma   90.00
#
_symmetry.space_group_name_H-M   'P 1'
#
loop_
_entity.id
_entity.type
_entity.pdbx_description
1 polymer ?
#
loop_
_entity_poly.entity_id
_entity_poly.type
_entity_poly.pdbx_seq_one_letter_code
_entity_poly.pdbx_strand_id
1 'polypeptide(L)'
;EFYSAWNYGSLGKYFNELNGELHGPVHIMIGGQWYMNSSAGYNISTTNGGDFLLASKWLWRQGFIRCPELCSDDTPAEKCECTCPSMYLDSFGSYENFLKGTGLFNLSDGLFNNWYNFHTFGCSGKEACYELVVKALCHVGHAGEMFTSAAPYDPTFWPIHGLADRYLQLKRLMAYQNDTMLVSEWDYYHDGMSPSDTHKICQWGDVTGMELPTCVSGSCQGHRKDDMLPMGNFLGRGERYSNWEFFKFMSPMNDDLPYVYDSLTLYPSCIEQGITWWVG
;
A
#
# COMPACT_ATOMS: atom_id res chain seq x y z
N GLU A 1 -10.58 -12.98 -0.12
CA GLU A 1 -10.38 -11.85 -1.06
C GLU A 1 -10.26 -12.28 -2.52
N PHE A 2 -9.29 -13.11 -2.94
CA PHE A 2 -9.12 -13.48 -4.37
C PHE A 2 -10.40 -14.03 -5.06
N TYR A 3 -11.24 -14.80 -4.37
CA TYR A 3 -12.53 -15.25 -4.94
C TYR A 3 -13.48 -14.07 -5.18
N SER A 4 -13.53 -13.10 -4.26
CA SER A 4 -14.31 -11.87 -4.43
C SER A 4 -13.75 -11.03 -5.58
N ALA A 5 -12.43 -10.86 -5.63
CA ALA A 5 -11.73 -10.16 -6.70
C ALA A 5 -11.98 -10.81 -8.08
N TRP A 6 -12.06 -12.15 -8.11
CA TRP A 6 -12.34 -12.93 -9.32
C TRP A 6 -13.65 -12.52 -10.01
N ASN A 7 -14.64 -12.12 -9.22
CA ASN A 7 -15.96 -11.74 -9.71
C ASN A 7 -16.02 -10.32 -10.27
N TYR A 8 -14.96 -9.51 -10.14
CA TYR A 8 -14.94 -8.19 -10.74
C TYR A 8 -14.82 -8.26 -12.26
N GLY A 9 -15.53 -7.35 -12.92
CA GLY A 9 -15.52 -7.22 -14.37
C GLY A 9 -14.69 -6.06 -14.90
N SER A 10 -14.26 -5.12 -14.05
CA SER A 10 -13.52 -3.92 -14.48
C SER A 10 -12.03 -4.07 -14.25
N LEU A 11 -11.22 -3.60 -15.20
CA LEU A 11 -9.76 -3.53 -15.02
C LEU A 11 -9.36 -2.64 -13.82
N GLY A 12 -10.05 -1.51 -13.60
CA GLY A 12 -9.77 -0.62 -12.48
C GLY A 12 -9.90 -1.27 -11.11
N LYS A 13 -10.96 -2.05 -10.87
CA LYS A 13 -11.07 -2.86 -9.64
C LYS A 13 -10.00 -3.94 -9.55
N TYR A 14 -9.65 -4.58 -10.65
CA TYR A 14 -8.54 -5.54 -10.66
C TYR A 14 -7.20 -4.89 -10.29
N PHE A 15 -6.94 -3.68 -10.78
CA PHE A 15 -5.76 -2.91 -10.37
C PHE A 15 -5.83 -2.53 -8.89
N ASN A 16 -6.99 -2.14 -8.35
CA ASN A 16 -7.14 -1.88 -6.92
C ASN A 16 -6.82 -3.12 -6.07
N GLU A 17 -7.37 -4.28 -6.45
CA GLU A 17 -7.13 -5.54 -5.73
C GLU A 17 -5.66 -5.98 -5.84
N LEU A 18 -5.08 -5.97 -7.04
CA LEU A 18 -3.71 -6.40 -7.27
C LEU A 18 -2.65 -5.45 -6.69
N ASN A 19 -2.92 -4.14 -6.62
CA ASN A 19 -2.02 -3.16 -6.02
C ASN A 19 -2.36 -2.83 -4.55
N GLY A 20 -3.48 -3.34 -4.04
CA GLY A 20 -3.98 -3.10 -2.70
C GLY A 20 -4.24 -4.42 -2.00
N GLU A 21 -5.51 -4.79 -1.84
CA GLU A 21 -5.98 -5.86 -0.95
C GLU A 21 -5.31 -7.23 -1.12
N LEU A 22 -5.00 -7.67 -2.34
CA LEU A 22 -4.43 -9.01 -2.57
C LEU A 22 -2.91 -9.08 -2.34
N HIS A 23 -2.21 -7.94 -2.46
CA HIS A 23 -0.74 -7.90 -2.43
C HIS A 23 -0.20 -7.07 -1.25
N GLY A 24 -0.88 -6.00 -0.88
CA GLY A 24 -0.50 -5.06 0.17
C GLY A 24 -0.29 -5.74 1.53
N PRO A 25 -1.18 -6.65 1.96
CA PRO A 25 -0.96 -7.44 3.17
C PRO A 25 0.31 -8.30 3.10
N VAL A 26 0.64 -8.86 1.93
CA VAL A 26 1.87 -9.66 1.74
C VAL A 26 3.11 -8.78 1.91
N HIS A 27 3.08 -7.57 1.36
CA HIS A 27 4.15 -6.57 1.53
C HIS A 27 4.37 -6.21 3.00
N ILE A 28 3.29 -5.99 3.75
CA ILE A 28 3.34 -5.71 5.18
C ILE A 28 3.89 -6.92 5.96
N MET A 29 3.39 -8.13 5.67
CA MET A 29 3.80 -9.35 6.38
C MET A 29 5.27 -9.70 6.17
N ILE A 30 5.78 -9.60 4.93
CA ILE A 30 7.17 -9.95 4.61
C ILE A 30 8.12 -8.85 5.07
N GLY A 31 7.76 -7.58 4.85
CA GLY A 31 8.58 -6.46 5.32
C GLY A 31 8.68 -6.43 6.85
N GLY A 32 7.60 -6.78 7.53
CA GLY A 32 7.54 -6.79 8.98
C GLY A 32 7.70 -5.39 9.58
N GLN A 33 7.70 -5.37 10.90
CA GLN A 33 7.83 -4.17 11.72
C GLN A 33 8.64 -4.51 12.97
N TRP A 34 9.58 -3.66 13.36
CA TRP A 34 10.43 -3.88 14.54
C TRP A 34 10.79 -2.58 15.25
N TYR A 35 11.45 -2.68 16.42
CA TYR A 35 11.75 -1.55 17.31
C TYR A 35 10.54 -0.64 17.58
N MET A 36 9.37 -1.23 17.68
CA MET A 36 8.22 -0.50 18.19
C MET A 36 8.42 -0.27 19.70
N ASN A 37 8.29 0.97 20.15
CA ASN A 37 8.51 1.31 21.54
C ASN A 37 7.46 0.67 22.46
N SER A 38 7.79 -0.50 23.02
CA SER A 38 6.95 -1.27 23.94
C SER A 38 6.67 -0.54 25.26
N SER A 39 7.53 0.41 25.63
CA SER A 39 7.40 1.27 26.82
C SER A 39 6.26 2.27 26.69
N ALA A 40 5.81 2.53 25.47
CA ALA A 40 4.74 3.47 25.20
C ALA A 40 3.33 2.85 25.32
N GLY A 41 3.23 1.58 25.72
CA GLY A 41 1.98 0.93 26.13
C GLY A 41 1.08 0.49 24.98
N TYR A 42 1.52 0.61 23.74
CA TYR A 42 0.74 0.26 22.56
C TYR A 42 1.01 -1.18 22.12
N ASN A 43 -0.04 -2.00 22.02
CA ASN A 43 0.02 -3.27 21.32
C ASN A 43 -0.76 -3.17 20.02
N ILE A 44 -0.15 -2.61 18.97
CA ILE A 44 -0.79 -2.48 17.65
C ILE A 44 -0.85 -3.85 16.93
N SER A 45 -0.09 -4.86 17.41
CA SER A 45 -0.11 -6.19 16.80
C SER A 45 -1.43 -6.95 17.00
N THR A 46 -2.27 -6.54 17.95
CA THR A 46 -3.54 -7.24 18.27
C THR A 46 -4.74 -6.76 17.44
N THR A 47 -4.65 -5.60 16.78
CA THR A 47 -5.73 -5.04 15.96
C THR A 47 -5.17 -4.14 14.86
N ASN A 48 -5.41 -4.49 13.60
CA ASN A 48 -5.16 -3.66 12.42
C ASN A 48 -3.76 -2.99 12.36
N GLY A 49 -2.69 -3.74 12.66
CA GLY A 49 -1.31 -3.25 12.55
C GLY A 49 -0.96 -2.61 11.21
N GLY A 50 -1.53 -3.14 10.12
CA GLY A 50 -1.41 -2.56 8.78
C GLY A 50 -1.98 -1.13 8.70
N ASP A 51 -3.15 -0.86 9.29
CA ASP A 51 -3.77 0.47 9.24
C ASP A 51 -2.92 1.52 9.95
N PHE A 52 -2.35 1.20 11.12
CA PHE A 52 -1.49 2.13 11.84
C PHE A 52 -0.19 2.43 11.08
N LEU A 53 0.42 1.41 10.46
CA LEU A 53 1.59 1.61 9.61
C LEU A 53 1.24 2.48 8.39
N LEU A 54 0.13 2.20 7.70
CA LEU A 54 -0.32 2.98 6.55
C LEU A 54 -0.70 4.41 6.94
N ALA A 55 -1.35 4.61 8.08
CA ALA A 55 -1.69 5.92 8.63
C ALA A 55 -0.43 6.71 9.02
N SER A 56 0.58 6.05 9.61
CA SER A 56 1.88 6.68 9.87
C SER A 56 2.58 7.07 8.58
N LYS A 57 2.57 6.22 7.55
CA LYS A 57 3.06 6.55 6.20
C LYS A 57 2.33 7.74 5.59
N TRP A 58 1.01 7.87 5.80
CA TRP A 58 0.22 9.02 5.37
C TRP A 58 0.65 10.31 6.08
N LEU A 59 0.91 10.27 7.39
CA LEU A 59 1.43 11.42 8.15
C LEU A 59 2.87 11.77 7.72
N TRP A 60 3.71 10.77 7.44
CA TRP A 60 5.05 10.96 6.90
C TRP A 60 5.01 11.64 5.53
N ARG A 61 4.15 11.20 4.61
CA ARG A 61 3.97 11.83 3.28
C ARG A 61 3.61 13.31 3.37
N GLN A 62 2.81 13.70 4.36
CA GLN A 62 2.42 15.08 4.63
C GLN A 62 3.46 15.86 5.44
N GLY A 63 4.52 15.21 5.89
CA GLY A 63 5.58 15.83 6.66
C GLY A 63 5.28 16.09 8.13
N PHE A 64 4.28 15.45 8.71
CA PHE A 64 4.07 15.50 10.17
C PHE A 64 4.97 14.55 10.94
N ILE A 65 5.42 13.48 10.29
CA ILE A 65 6.39 12.54 10.84
C ILE A 65 7.77 12.81 10.24
N ARG A 66 8.81 12.71 11.07
CA ARG A 66 10.21 12.81 10.70
C ARG A 66 10.92 11.52 11.08
N CYS A 67 11.58 10.91 10.11
CA CYS A 67 12.36 9.70 10.30
C CYS A 67 13.84 10.02 10.03
N PRO A 68 14.78 9.44 10.77
CA PRO A 68 16.20 9.50 10.43
C PRO A 68 16.45 8.96 9.01
N GLU A 69 17.32 9.61 8.24
CA GLU A 69 17.69 9.14 6.90
C GLU A 69 18.56 7.88 6.94
N LEU A 70 19.34 7.73 8.01
CA LEU A 70 20.27 6.64 8.21
C LEU A 70 20.15 6.12 9.63
N CYS A 71 20.15 4.79 9.76
CA CYS A 71 20.26 4.08 11.02
C CYS A 71 21.24 2.93 10.82
N SER A 72 22.21 2.77 11.72
CA SER A 72 23.11 1.62 11.78
C SER A 72 22.70 0.68 12.91
N ASP A 73 23.13 -0.58 12.83
CA ASP A 73 22.80 -1.62 13.83
C ASP A 73 23.28 -1.27 15.26
N ASP A 74 24.30 -0.42 15.40
CA ASP A 74 24.84 0.04 16.68
C ASP A 74 24.21 1.37 17.17
N THR A 75 23.34 1.98 16.37
CA THR A 75 22.59 3.17 16.79
C THR A 75 21.47 2.74 17.76
N PRO A 76 21.33 3.38 18.94
CA PRO A 76 20.22 3.10 19.84
C PRO A 76 18.85 3.24 19.14
N ALA A 77 17.94 2.30 19.37
CA ALA A 77 16.63 2.25 18.69
C ALA A 77 15.87 3.59 18.76
N GLU A 78 15.88 4.25 19.92
CA GLU A 78 15.28 5.57 20.14
C GLU A 78 15.80 6.70 19.22
N LYS A 79 17.00 6.54 18.64
CA LYS A 79 17.58 7.48 17.66
C LYS A 79 17.32 7.09 16.22
N CYS A 80 16.76 5.91 15.99
CA CYS A 80 16.40 5.40 14.67
C CYS A 80 14.88 5.43 14.40
N GLU A 81 14.07 5.63 15.43
CA GLU A 81 12.63 5.72 15.29
C GLU A 81 12.19 7.04 14.65
N CYS A 82 11.11 6.96 13.87
CA CYS A 82 10.38 8.14 13.46
C CYS A 82 9.75 8.83 14.68
N THR A 83 9.52 10.14 14.57
CA THR A 83 8.87 10.95 15.60
C THR A 83 7.94 12.00 14.98
N CYS A 84 7.01 12.53 15.78
CA CYS A 84 6.29 13.76 15.46
C CYS A 84 6.91 14.93 16.24
N PRO A 85 7.57 15.88 15.55
CA PRO A 85 8.03 17.11 16.18
C PRO A 85 6.90 17.84 16.92
N SER A 86 7.14 18.27 18.16
CA SER A 86 6.10 18.88 19.02
C SER A 86 5.45 20.09 18.37
N MET A 87 6.22 20.90 17.64
CA MET A 87 5.73 22.08 16.91
C MET A 87 4.54 21.78 16.00
N TYR A 88 4.48 20.58 15.41
CA TYR A 88 3.35 20.19 14.59
C TYR A 88 2.14 19.84 15.43
N LEU A 89 2.31 19.04 16.48
CA LEU A 89 1.23 18.66 17.39
C LEU A 89 0.62 19.88 18.08
N ASP A 90 1.47 20.79 18.56
CA ASP A 90 1.11 22.02 19.25
C ASP A 90 0.27 22.94 18.34
N SER A 91 0.56 22.98 17.03
CA SER A 91 -0.15 23.83 16.07
C SER A 91 -1.64 23.49 15.91
N PHE A 92 -2.06 22.26 16.24
CA PHE A 92 -3.48 21.85 16.21
C PHE A 92 -4.21 22.05 17.54
N GLY A 93 -3.48 22.31 18.63
CA GLY A 93 -4.01 22.51 19.98
C GLY A 93 -4.58 21.26 20.67
N SER A 94 -4.89 20.18 19.92
CA SER A 94 -5.30 18.89 20.47
C SER A 94 -4.98 17.74 19.51
N TYR A 95 -4.85 16.53 20.06
CA TYR A 95 -4.64 15.31 19.27
C TYR A 95 -5.83 14.96 18.36
N GLU A 96 -7.06 15.26 18.80
CA GLU A 96 -8.24 15.12 17.94
C GLU A 96 -8.17 16.05 16.73
N ASN A 97 -7.80 17.32 16.94
CA ASN A 97 -7.66 18.28 15.85
C ASN A 97 -6.53 17.89 14.90
N PHE A 98 -5.43 17.32 15.41
CA PHE A 98 -4.37 16.76 14.58
C PHE A 98 -4.88 15.65 13.67
N LEU A 99 -5.59 14.65 14.21
CA LEU A 99 -6.14 13.55 13.41
C LEU A 99 -7.20 14.03 12.38
N LYS A 100 -8.03 15.02 12.74
CA LYS A 100 -8.97 15.65 11.81
C LYS A 100 -8.26 16.44 10.72
N GLY A 101 -7.33 17.29 11.10
CA GLY A 101 -6.62 18.21 10.20
C GLY A 101 -5.71 17.49 9.21
N THR A 102 -5.20 16.32 9.58
CA THR A 102 -4.42 15.43 8.70
C THR A 102 -5.30 14.51 7.84
N GLY A 103 -6.62 14.56 8.00
CA GLY A 103 -7.58 13.75 7.23
C GLY A 103 -7.74 12.30 7.68
N LEU A 104 -7.00 11.84 8.72
CA LEU A 104 -7.06 10.46 9.20
C LEU A 104 -8.44 10.00 9.66
N PHE A 105 -9.31 10.93 10.09
CA PHE A 105 -10.69 10.61 10.46
C PHE A 105 -11.52 10.00 9.33
N ASN A 106 -11.15 10.28 8.08
CA ASN A 106 -11.87 9.79 6.89
C ASN A 106 -11.21 8.55 6.29
N LEU A 107 -10.13 8.04 6.89
CA LEU A 107 -9.36 6.90 6.41
C LEU A 107 -9.54 5.68 7.31
N SER A 108 -9.12 4.51 6.83
CA SER A 108 -9.23 3.20 7.48
C SER A 108 -10.65 2.94 7.99
N ASP A 109 -11.66 3.10 7.12
CA ASP A 109 -13.09 2.95 7.44
C ASP A 109 -13.55 3.75 8.67
N GLY A 110 -12.92 4.91 8.91
CA GLY A 110 -13.23 5.75 10.06
C GLY A 110 -12.66 5.24 11.38
N LEU A 111 -11.70 4.31 11.37
CA LEU A 111 -11.03 3.77 12.56
C LEU A 111 -10.62 4.89 13.54
N PHE A 112 -10.08 5.99 13.03
CA PHE A 112 -9.56 7.09 13.83
C PHE A 112 -10.63 8.11 14.26
N ASN A 113 -11.85 8.07 13.72
CA ASN A 113 -12.89 9.04 14.07
C ASN A 113 -13.60 8.72 15.40
N ASN A 114 -13.48 7.48 15.88
CA ASN A 114 -14.17 7.02 17.07
C ASN A 114 -13.17 6.57 18.14
N TRP A 115 -12.97 7.42 19.15
CA TRP A 115 -12.03 7.15 20.25
C TRP A 115 -12.34 5.85 21.02
N TYR A 116 -13.60 5.39 21.02
CA TYR A 116 -13.98 4.12 21.66
C TYR A 116 -13.29 2.90 21.03
N ASN A 117 -12.88 3.00 19.76
CA ASN A 117 -12.12 1.94 19.07
C ASN A 117 -10.78 1.67 19.78
N PHE A 118 -10.29 2.61 20.59
CA PHE A 118 -8.97 2.54 21.22
C PHE A 118 -9.00 2.17 22.70
N HIS A 119 -10.18 1.93 23.29
CA HIS A 119 -10.29 1.49 24.70
C HIS A 119 -9.46 0.24 25.02
N THR A 120 -9.41 -0.70 24.07
CA THR A 120 -8.65 -1.94 24.19
C THR A 120 -7.14 -1.73 24.26
N PHE A 121 -6.66 -0.53 23.92
CA PHE A 121 -5.26 -0.13 24.03
C PHE A 121 -4.92 0.46 25.41
N GLY A 122 -5.86 0.45 26.37
CA GLY A 122 -5.59 0.86 27.75
C GLY A 122 -5.74 2.35 28.03
N CYS A 123 -6.35 3.12 27.14
CA CYS A 123 -6.78 4.49 27.43
C CYS A 123 -8.17 4.53 28.07
N SER A 124 -8.46 5.62 28.78
CA SER A 124 -9.80 5.93 29.26
C SER A 124 -10.10 7.42 29.08
N GLY A 125 -11.24 7.73 28.48
CA GLY A 125 -11.60 9.09 28.09
C GLY A 125 -11.06 9.50 26.71
N LYS A 126 -11.80 10.40 26.06
CA LYS A 126 -11.58 10.80 24.67
C LYS A 126 -10.18 11.36 24.43
N GLU A 127 -9.77 12.33 25.24
CA GLU A 127 -8.49 13.03 25.10
C GLU A 127 -7.30 12.08 25.27
N ALA A 128 -7.33 11.24 26.32
CA ALA A 128 -6.28 10.26 26.56
C ALA A 128 -6.20 9.21 25.45
N CYS A 129 -7.33 8.80 24.87
CA CYS A 129 -7.34 7.86 23.74
C CYS A 129 -6.76 8.47 22.47
N TYR A 130 -7.09 9.72 22.12
CA TYR A 130 -6.47 10.34 20.95
C TYR A 130 -4.98 10.66 21.17
N GLU A 131 -4.57 11.03 22.38
CA GLU A 131 -3.16 11.14 22.73
C GLU A 131 -2.42 9.81 22.52
N LEU A 132 -2.99 8.72 23.03
CA LEU A 132 -2.46 7.37 22.87
C LEU A 132 -2.28 7.05 21.37
N VAL A 133 -3.33 7.25 20.56
CA VAL A 133 -3.29 6.97 19.12
C VAL A 133 -2.26 7.80 18.37
N VAL A 134 -2.19 9.11 18.62
CA VAL A 134 -1.23 9.97 17.91
C VAL A 134 0.19 9.59 18.28
N LYS A 135 0.48 9.35 19.56
CA LYS A 135 1.81 8.88 19.97
C LYS A 135 2.16 7.53 19.32
N ALA A 136 1.21 6.61 19.21
CA ALA A 136 1.40 5.35 18.50
C ALA A 136 1.75 5.56 17.02
N LEU A 137 1.01 6.44 16.32
CA LEU A 137 1.25 6.77 14.91
C LEU A 137 2.61 7.46 14.70
N CYS A 138 3.05 8.26 15.66
CA CYS A 138 4.34 8.95 15.62
C CYS A 138 5.53 8.02 15.89
N HIS A 139 5.30 6.84 16.47
CA HIS A 139 6.32 5.90 16.92
C HIS A 139 5.99 4.45 16.51
N VAL A 140 5.71 4.24 15.22
CA VAL A 140 5.43 2.90 14.68
C VAL A 140 6.69 2.02 14.55
N GLY A 141 7.82 2.39 15.15
CA GLY A 141 9.08 1.69 14.96
C GLY A 141 9.57 1.77 13.51
N HIS A 142 10.20 0.70 13.04
CA HIS A 142 10.72 0.57 11.68
C HIS A 142 9.85 -0.39 10.89
N ALA A 143 9.59 -0.05 9.63
CA ALA A 143 8.96 -0.94 8.66
C ALA A 143 9.99 -1.45 7.66
N GLY A 144 9.91 -2.71 7.28
CA GLY A 144 10.84 -3.28 6.30
C GLY A 144 10.64 -2.76 4.89
N GLU A 145 11.63 -3.02 4.03
CA GLU A 145 11.68 -2.53 2.65
C GLU A 145 10.39 -2.82 1.88
N MET A 146 9.86 -4.05 2.00
CA MET A 146 8.63 -4.48 1.34
C MET A 146 7.39 -3.61 1.66
N PHE A 147 7.34 -2.91 2.80
CA PHE A 147 6.26 -1.99 3.14
C PHE A 147 6.34 -0.62 2.41
N THR A 148 7.54 -0.24 2.00
CA THR A 148 7.83 1.11 1.52
C THR A 148 7.89 1.16 -0.01
N SER A 149 8.14 2.35 -0.56
CA SER A 149 8.40 2.49 -2.00
C SER A 149 9.75 1.88 -2.43
N ALA A 150 10.54 1.39 -1.48
CA ALA A 150 11.79 0.67 -1.71
C ALA A 150 11.60 -0.87 -1.75
N ALA A 151 10.35 -1.36 -1.74
CA ALA A 151 10.04 -2.79 -1.88
C ALA A 151 10.79 -3.52 -3.01
N PRO A 152 11.04 -2.93 -4.21
CA PRO A 152 11.81 -3.61 -5.27
C PRO A 152 13.26 -3.96 -4.93
N TYR A 153 13.83 -3.40 -3.85
CA TYR A 153 15.16 -3.76 -3.36
C TYR A 153 15.19 -5.10 -2.62
N ASP A 154 14.05 -5.56 -2.11
CA ASP A 154 13.91 -6.90 -1.55
C ASP A 154 13.75 -7.93 -2.69
N PRO A 155 14.62 -8.95 -2.80
CA PRO A 155 14.51 -9.95 -3.86
C PRO A 155 13.18 -10.71 -3.91
N THR A 156 12.43 -10.77 -2.80
CA THR A 156 11.11 -11.42 -2.73
C THR A 156 10.02 -10.63 -3.46
N PHE A 157 10.23 -9.34 -3.74
CA PHE A 157 9.33 -8.50 -4.54
C PHE A 157 9.00 -9.13 -5.90
N TRP A 158 10.03 -9.54 -6.63
CA TRP A 158 9.91 -10.03 -8.00
C TRP A 158 9.07 -11.31 -8.15
N PRO A 159 9.30 -12.38 -7.36
CA PRO A 159 8.45 -13.58 -7.44
C PRO A 159 7.01 -13.32 -7.00
N ILE A 160 6.75 -12.39 -6.06
CA ILE A 160 5.38 -12.02 -5.65
C ILE A 160 4.64 -11.34 -6.80
N HIS A 161 5.27 -10.38 -7.49
CA HIS A 161 4.66 -9.73 -8.65
C HIS A 161 4.44 -10.67 -9.84
N GLY A 162 5.25 -11.73 -9.96
CA GLY A 162 5.00 -12.83 -10.90
C GLY A 162 3.69 -13.59 -10.61
N LEU A 163 3.25 -13.68 -9.36
CA LEU A 163 1.95 -14.30 -9.03
C LEU A 163 0.78 -13.39 -9.38
N ALA A 164 0.92 -12.08 -9.19
CA ALA A 164 -0.08 -11.10 -9.59
C ALA A 164 -0.30 -11.09 -11.11
N ASP A 165 0.79 -11.11 -11.89
CA ASP A 165 0.71 -11.23 -13.36
C ASP A 165 0.04 -12.54 -13.78
N ARG A 166 0.43 -13.66 -13.19
CA ARG A 166 -0.18 -14.97 -13.44
C ARG A 166 -1.70 -14.96 -13.21
N TYR A 167 -2.16 -14.34 -12.12
CA TYR A 167 -3.59 -14.22 -11.81
C TYR A 167 -4.33 -13.34 -12.82
N LEU A 168 -3.72 -12.24 -13.26
CA LEU A 168 -4.28 -11.37 -14.30
C LEU A 168 -4.34 -12.08 -15.67
N GLN A 169 -3.29 -12.82 -16.05
CA GLN A 169 -3.30 -13.63 -17.28
C GLN A 169 -4.42 -14.67 -17.27
N LEU A 170 -4.63 -15.36 -16.14
CA LEU A 170 -5.74 -16.31 -15.96
C LEU A 170 -7.10 -15.63 -16.18
N LYS A 171 -7.34 -14.46 -15.56
CA LYS A 171 -8.57 -13.69 -15.74
C LYS A 171 -8.79 -13.30 -17.20
N ARG A 172 -7.75 -12.84 -17.89
CA ARG A 172 -7.81 -12.45 -19.31
C ARG A 172 -8.11 -13.64 -20.23
N LEU A 173 -7.48 -14.79 -19.98
CA LEU A 173 -7.71 -16.01 -20.74
C LEU A 173 -9.16 -16.51 -20.58
N MET A 174 -9.66 -16.56 -19.35
CA MET A 174 -11.04 -17.00 -19.09
C MET A 174 -12.07 -16.00 -19.63
N ALA A 175 -11.77 -14.69 -19.62
CA ALA A 175 -12.62 -13.70 -20.24
C ALA A 175 -12.67 -13.87 -21.77
N TYR A 176 -11.54 -14.19 -22.40
CA TYR A 176 -11.48 -14.51 -23.83
C TYR A 176 -12.30 -15.77 -24.18
N GLN A 177 -12.35 -16.76 -23.27
CA GLN A 177 -13.13 -17.98 -23.41
C GLN A 177 -14.62 -17.83 -23.08
N ASN A 178 -15.05 -16.64 -22.63
CA ASN A 178 -16.40 -16.34 -22.13
C ASN A 178 -16.80 -17.04 -20.82
N ASP A 179 -15.83 -17.54 -20.04
CA ASP A 179 -16.08 -18.13 -18.72
C ASP A 179 -16.20 -17.07 -17.61
N THR A 180 -15.73 -15.85 -17.89
CA THR A 180 -15.85 -14.70 -16.99
C THR A 180 -15.88 -13.40 -17.80
N MET A 181 -15.98 -12.26 -17.14
CA MET A 181 -15.98 -10.94 -17.76
C MET A 181 -14.76 -10.14 -17.31
N LEU A 182 -14.08 -9.48 -18.27
CA LEU A 182 -13.10 -8.43 -18.00
C LEU A 182 -13.21 -7.35 -19.08
N VAL A 183 -13.84 -6.23 -18.72
CA VAL A 183 -13.90 -5.01 -19.52
C VAL A 183 -12.51 -4.40 -19.57
N SER A 184 -11.90 -4.46 -20.75
CA SER A 184 -10.55 -3.97 -21.02
C SER A 184 -10.57 -2.47 -21.34
N GLU A 185 -11.05 -1.67 -20.38
CA GLU A 185 -10.94 -0.22 -20.40
C GLU A 185 -9.95 0.21 -19.33
N TRP A 186 -9.04 1.13 -19.66
CA TRP A 186 -8.07 1.63 -18.69
C TRP A 186 -8.79 2.46 -17.64
N ASP A 187 -8.74 1.99 -16.39
CA ASP A 187 -9.39 2.62 -15.26
C ASP A 187 -8.54 2.36 -14.01
N TYR A 188 -8.70 3.21 -13.01
CA TYR A 188 -8.18 3.01 -11.67
C TYR A 188 -9.32 3.22 -10.69
N TYR A 189 -9.76 2.12 -10.09
CA TYR A 189 -10.67 2.23 -8.95
C TYR A 189 -9.83 2.60 -7.73
N HIS A 190 -10.36 3.53 -6.95
CA HIS A 190 -9.77 3.98 -5.72
C HIS A 190 -10.83 3.87 -4.63
N ASP A 191 -10.52 3.18 -3.54
CA ASP A 191 -11.46 3.07 -2.42
C ASP A 191 -11.62 4.40 -1.67
N GLY A 192 -10.62 5.29 -1.76
CA GLY A 192 -10.58 6.60 -1.11
C GLY A 192 -10.55 6.55 0.42
N MET A 193 -10.44 5.36 1.00
CA MET A 193 -10.49 5.11 2.44
C MET A 193 -9.17 4.52 2.95
N SER A 194 -8.38 3.86 2.12
CA SER A 194 -7.06 3.38 2.51
C SER A 194 -6.08 4.56 2.70
N PRO A 195 -5.32 4.62 3.81
CA PRO A 195 -4.25 5.62 3.94
C PRO A 195 -3.13 5.46 2.89
N SER A 196 -3.10 4.33 2.19
CA SER A 196 -2.21 4.11 1.05
C SER A 196 -2.68 4.79 -0.24
N ASP A 197 -4.00 5.03 -0.36
CA ASP A 197 -4.70 5.51 -1.56
C ASP A 197 -5.64 6.69 -1.25
N THR A 198 -5.07 7.89 -1.12
CA THR A 198 -5.77 9.08 -0.62
C THR A 198 -6.12 10.12 -1.70
N HIS A 199 -5.80 9.86 -2.97
CA HIS A 199 -5.81 10.86 -4.06
C HIS A 199 -5.00 12.14 -3.78
N LYS A 200 -4.05 12.09 -2.86
CA LYS A 200 -3.21 13.24 -2.51
C LYS A 200 -1.75 12.96 -2.85
N ILE A 201 -1.12 13.97 -3.46
CA ILE A 201 0.31 13.99 -3.74
C ILE A 201 0.91 15.14 -2.96
N CYS A 202 1.90 14.84 -2.12
CA CYS A 202 2.65 15.82 -1.36
C CYS A 202 3.97 16.12 -2.06
N GLN A 203 4.17 17.39 -2.42
CA GLN A 203 5.35 17.85 -3.16
C GLN A 203 6.44 18.30 -2.19
N TRP A 204 7.54 17.56 -2.20
CA TRP A 204 8.69 17.77 -1.31
C TRP A 204 9.83 18.59 -1.93
N GLY A 205 9.75 18.92 -3.22
CA GLY A 205 10.86 19.53 -3.98
C GLY A 205 11.35 20.87 -3.43
N ASP A 206 10.47 21.63 -2.78
CA ASP A 206 10.78 22.95 -2.22
C ASP A 206 10.96 22.94 -0.69
N VAL A 207 10.84 21.77 -0.04
CA VAL A 207 10.90 21.66 1.42
C VAL A 207 12.35 21.61 1.88
N THR A 208 12.77 22.57 2.69
CA THR A 208 14.09 22.56 3.32
C THR A 208 13.96 22.51 4.84
N GLY A 209 14.15 21.32 5.42
CA GLY A 209 14.09 21.10 6.86
C GLY A 209 12.68 20.79 7.41
N MET A 210 12.12 21.70 8.21
CA MET A 210 10.89 21.48 9.01
C MET A 210 9.64 22.12 8.40
N GLU A 211 9.70 22.48 7.14
CA GLU A 211 8.52 22.93 6.40
C GLU A 211 7.63 21.72 6.05
N LEU A 212 6.34 21.96 5.86
CA LEU A 212 5.42 20.93 5.38
C LEU A 212 5.36 21.00 3.85
N PRO A 213 5.36 19.85 3.14
CA PRO A 213 5.13 19.81 1.70
C PRO A 213 3.72 20.31 1.36
N THR A 214 3.56 20.80 0.13
CA THR A 214 2.23 21.12 -0.39
C THR A 214 1.56 19.84 -0.90
N CYS A 215 0.44 19.45 -0.28
CA CYS A 215 -0.33 18.28 -0.68
C CYS A 215 -1.56 18.68 -1.51
N VAL A 216 -1.62 18.21 -2.76
CA VAL A 216 -2.71 18.52 -3.71
C VAL A 216 -3.44 17.25 -4.14
N SER A 217 -4.70 17.40 -4.54
CA SER A 217 -5.41 16.30 -5.19
C SER A 217 -4.78 15.98 -6.55
N GLY A 218 -4.51 14.70 -6.81
CA GLY A 218 -3.93 14.27 -8.08
C GLY A 218 -3.52 12.79 -8.12
N SER A 219 -2.97 12.40 -9.27
CA SER A 219 -2.34 11.09 -9.49
C SER A 219 -0.86 11.25 -9.87
N CYS A 220 0.00 10.35 -9.38
CA CYS A 220 1.42 10.34 -9.71
C CYS A 220 1.62 10.02 -11.20
N GLN A 221 2.71 10.54 -11.77
CA GLN A 221 3.17 10.13 -13.10
C GLN A 221 3.47 8.62 -13.08
N GLY A 222 3.11 7.92 -14.16
CA GLY A 222 3.28 6.48 -14.30
C GLY A 222 1.99 5.67 -14.11
N HIS A 223 0.87 6.30 -13.75
CA HIS A 223 -0.42 5.63 -13.54
C HIS A 223 -1.42 5.84 -14.68
N ARG A 224 -1.18 6.79 -15.59
CA ARG A 224 -2.13 7.09 -16.67
C ARG A 224 -1.95 6.09 -17.81
N LYS A 225 -3.02 5.89 -18.56
CA LYS A 225 -3.07 5.00 -19.73
C LYS A 225 -1.90 5.22 -20.70
N ASP A 226 -1.59 6.48 -20.95
CA ASP A 226 -0.64 6.91 -21.97
C ASP A 226 0.72 7.31 -21.37
N ASP A 227 0.94 7.08 -20.06
CA ASP A 227 2.26 7.30 -19.45
C ASP A 227 3.25 6.27 -20.02
N MET A 228 4.42 6.76 -20.42
CA MET A 228 5.46 5.94 -21.03
C MET A 228 6.25 5.16 -19.98
N LEU A 229 6.42 3.87 -20.22
CA LEU A 229 7.30 3.05 -19.40
C LEU A 229 8.78 3.46 -19.59
N PRO A 230 9.58 3.38 -18.51
CA PRO A 230 11.02 3.58 -18.62
C PRO A 230 11.72 2.37 -19.26
N MET A 231 11.08 1.20 -19.24
CA MET A 231 11.55 -0.02 -19.91
C MET A 231 10.87 -0.21 -21.28
N GLY A 232 11.56 -0.87 -22.20
CA GLY A 232 11.07 -1.20 -23.53
C GLY A 232 12.05 -2.09 -24.28
N ASN A 233 11.90 -2.14 -25.60
CA ASN A 233 12.75 -2.93 -26.49
C ASN A 233 12.77 -4.44 -26.16
N PHE A 234 11.65 -4.98 -25.68
CA PHE A 234 11.55 -6.38 -25.27
C PHE A 234 11.74 -7.36 -26.44
N LEU A 235 11.49 -6.93 -27.69
CA LEU A 235 11.70 -7.75 -28.89
C LEU A 235 12.97 -7.37 -29.66
N GLY A 236 13.77 -6.43 -29.14
CA GLY A 236 15.01 -5.99 -29.78
C GLY A 236 14.82 -5.12 -31.02
N ARG A 237 13.64 -4.53 -31.27
CA ARG A 237 13.34 -3.70 -32.47
C ARG A 237 13.19 -2.21 -32.15
N GLY A 238 13.59 -1.79 -30.96
CA GLY A 238 13.56 -0.40 -30.49
C GLY A 238 12.19 0.06 -29.97
N GLU A 239 11.31 -0.86 -29.56
CA GLU A 239 9.95 -0.51 -29.13
C GLU A 239 9.96 0.27 -27.81
N ARG A 240 8.98 1.17 -27.66
CA ARG A 240 8.61 1.78 -26.38
C ARG A 240 7.14 1.50 -26.14
N TYR A 241 6.75 1.47 -24.88
CA TYR A 241 5.38 1.15 -24.51
C TYR A 241 4.85 2.22 -23.57
N SER A 242 3.63 2.70 -23.84
CA SER A 242 2.79 3.24 -22.78
C SER A 242 2.31 2.12 -21.86
N ASN A 243 1.79 2.49 -20.70
CA ASN A 243 1.10 1.56 -19.81
C ASN A 243 0.05 0.70 -20.53
N TRP A 244 -0.74 1.30 -21.42
CA TRP A 244 -1.76 0.59 -22.19
C TRP A 244 -1.18 -0.34 -23.25
N GLU A 245 -0.14 0.09 -23.95
CA GLU A 245 0.53 -0.74 -24.95
C GLU A 245 1.21 -1.94 -24.28
N PHE A 246 1.86 -1.72 -23.13
CA PHE A 246 2.46 -2.80 -22.35
C PHE A 246 1.41 -3.76 -21.81
N PHE A 247 0.30 -3.27 -21.26
CA PHE A 247 -0.80 -4.13 -20.81
C PHE A 247 -1.33 -5.04 -21.93
N LYS A 248 -1.44 -4.53 -23.16
CA LYS A 248 -1.78 -5.36 -24.33
C LYS A 248 -0.67 -6.33 -24.71
N PHE A 249 0.58 -5.89 -24.69
CA PHE A 249 1.75 -6.73 -24.97
C PHE A 249 1.81 -7.93 -24.01
N MET A 250 1.50 -7.72 -22.74
CA MET A 250 1.45 -8.75 -21.69
C MET A 250 0.22 -9.68 -21.78
N SER A 251 -0.50 -9.68 -22.90
CA SER A 251 -1.65 -10.57 -23.09
C SER A 251 -1.19 -12.03 -23.19
N PRO A 252 -1.89 -12.98 -22.53
CA PRO A 252 -1.64 -14.41 -22.79
C PRO A 252 -2.00 -14.83 -24.23
N MET A 253 -2.67 -13.96 -24.99
CA MET A 253 -2.99 -14.16 -26.40
C MET A 253 -1.97 -13.51 -27.35
N ASN A 254 -0.90 -12.91 -26.83
CA ASN A 254 0.13 -12.27 -27.66
C ASN A 254 1.26 -13.26 -27.96
N ASP A 255 1.43 -13.61 -29.23
CA ASP A 255 2.48 -14.54 -29.69
C ASP A 255 3.90 -13.98 -29.53
N ASP A 256 4.05 -12.66 -29.41
CA ASP A 256 5.34 -12.00 -29.16
C ASP A 256 5.73 -11.98 -27.66
N LEU A 257 4.89 -12.47 -26.74
CA LEU A 257 5.21 -12.51 -25.32
C LEU A 257 6.38 -13.49 -25.07
N PRO A 258 7.50 -13.07 -24.45
CA PRO A 258 8.71 -13.89 -24.39
C PRO A 258 8.67 -14.99 -23.32
N TYR A 259 7.54 -15.17 -22.64
CA TYR A 259 7.36 -16.20 -21.62
C TYR A 259 5.90 -16.65 -21.55
N VAL A 260 5.68 -17.82 -20.94
CA VAL A 260 4.36 -18.33 -20.58
C VAL A 260 4.46 -19.04 -19.22
N TYR A 261 3.39 -19.03 -18.44
CA TYR A 261 3.30 -19.85 -17.24
C TYR A 261 2.97 -21.29 -17.61
N ASP A 262 3.68 -22.26 -17.02
CA ASP A 262 3.40 -23.69 -17.18
C ASP A 262 1.97 -24.07 -16.78
N SER A 263 1.46 -23.42 -15.72
CA SER A 263 0.06 -23.51 -15.32
C SER A 263 -0.45 -22.16 -14.86
N LEU A 264 -1.68 -21.83 -15.22
CA LEU A 264 -2.40 -20.67 -14.68
C LEU A 264 -3.28 -21.06 -13.48
N THR A 265 -3.75 -22.31 -13.40
CA THR A 265 -4.78 -22.75 -12.45
C THR A 265 -4.24 -23.57 -11.26
N LEU A 266 -3.03 -24.12 -11.34
CA LEU A 266 -2.45 -24.98 -10.30
C LEU A 266 -1.64 -24.20 -9.25
N TYR A 267 -2.12 -24.16 -8.01
CA TYR A 267 -1.42 -23.54 -6.88
C TYR A 267 -1.17 -24.59 -5.78
N PRO A 268 -0.07 -25.35 -5.83
CA PRO A 268 0.16 -26.50 -4.93
C PRO A 268 0.08 -26.15 -3.45
N SER A 269 0.69 -25.03 -3.05
CA SER A 269 0.66 -24.55 -1.66
C SER A 269 -0.74 -24.22 -1.17
N CYS A 270 -1.66 -23.79 -2.05
CA CYS A 270 -3.06 -23.57 -1.70
C CYS A 270 -3.78 -24.92 -1.49
N ILE A 271 -3.55 -25.89 -2.38
CA ILE A 271 -4.15 -27.22 -2.30
C ILE A 271 -3.74 -27.94 -1.01
N GLU A 272 -2.45 -27.88 -0.66
CA GLU A 272 -1.92 -28.46 0.58
C GLU A 272 -2.55 -27.86 1.84
N GLN A 273 -2.96 -26.59 1.77
CA GLN A 273 -3.68 -25.89 2.84
C GLN A 273 -5.21 -26.09 2.78
N GLY A 274 -5.72 -26.88 1.84
CA GLY A 274 -7.16 -27.08 1.63
C GLY A 274 -7.88 -25.85 1.04
N ILE A 275 -7.14 -24.88 0.50
CA ILE A 275 -7.68 -23.69 -0.15
C ILE A 275 -8.00 -24.02 -1.61
N THR A 276 -9.26 -23.87 -1.98
CA THR A 276 -9.74 -24.05 -3.36
C THR A 276 -10.30 -22.73 -3.89
N TRP A 277 -9.89 -22.37 -5.11
CA TRP A 277 -10.28 -21.12 -5.77
C TRP A 277 -11.49 -21.28 -6.68
N TRP A 278 -11.76 -22.52 -7.09
CA TRP A 278 -12.77 -22.89 -8.07
C TRP A 278 -13.99 -23.44 -7.34
N VAL A 279 -15.06 -22.65 -7.27
CA VAL A 279 -16.40 -23.19 -6.98
C VAL A 279 -17.04 -23.44 -8.34
N GLY A 280 -16.82 -24.65 -8.85
CA GLY A 280 -17.40 -25.18 -10.08
C GLY A 280 -17.40 -26.69 -10.03
#